data_AF-A0A9W9YAT3-F1
#
_entry.id   AF-A0A9W9YAT3-F1
#
_cell.length_a   1.000
_cell.length_b   1.000
_cell.length_c   1.000
_cell.angle_alpha   90.00
_cell.angle_beta   90.00
_cell.angle_gamma   90.00
#
_symmetry.space_group_name_H-M   'P 1'
#
loop_
_entity.id
_entity.type
_entity.pdbx_description
1 polymer ?
#
loop_
_entity_poly.entity_id
_entity_poly.type
_entity_poly.pdbx_seq_one_letter_code
_entity_poly.pdbx_strand_id
1 'polypeptide(L)'
;MVKVYRCFFKNCIKPIPPPPPEKRPIEYLLWSDPEAWYGTVFGYGGYNKKLPQDGDDVIIKQHWWMVADTKLPCMGKLLIYGTLELEPHLDFVLCAKYIVIGQGGNLIIGWEDQPMTGSVLISLNGNWDTPDIPIQDGPIIGSKTLGKQRKVAL
;
A
#
# COMPACT_ATOMS: atom_id res chain seq x y z
N MET A 1 -7.78 -25.57 -38.08
CA MET A 1 -7.69 -24.19 -37.57
C MET A 1 -7.18 -24.26 -36.13
N VAL A 2 -5.91 -23.94 -35.89
CA VAL A 2 -5.30 -24.02 -34.55
C VAL A 2 -5.58 -22.72 -33.81
N LYS A 3 -6.31 -22.78 -32.70
CA LYS A 3 -6.48 -21.64 -31.79
C LYS A 3 -5.27 -21.61 -30.85
N VAL A 4 -4.38 -20.64 -31.05
CA VAL A 4 -3.25 -20.40 -30.14
C VAL A 4 -3.73 -19.49 -29.02
N TYR A 5 -3.83 -20.03 -27.81
CA TYR A 5 -4.03 -19.25 -26.60
C TYR A 5 -2.67 -18.98 -25.96
N ARG A 6 -2.19 -17.73 -26.01
CA ARG A 6 -1.02 -17.31 -25.23
C ARG A 6 -1.47 -17.07 -23.79
N CYS A 7 -1.00 -17.91 -22.87
CA CYS A 7 -1.17 -17.66 -21.44
C CYS A 7 -0.31 -16.46 -21.00
N PHE A 8 -0.82 -15.68 -20.05
CA PHE A 8 -0.12 -14.53 -19.47
C PHE A 8 1.15 -14.93 -18.68
N PHE A 9 1.19 -16.16 -18.14
CA PHE A 9 2.31 -16.66 -17.34
C PHE A 9 3.22 -17.57 -18.15
N LYS A 10 4.53 -17.55 -17.84
CA LYS A 10 5.50 -18.49 -18.39
C LYS A 10 5.01 -19.93 -18.16
N ASN A 11 4.98 -20.72 -19.23
CA ASN A 11 4.48 -22.11 -19.23
C ASN A 11 3.02 -22.27 -18.76
N CYS A 12 2.20 -21.21 -18.80
CA CYS A 12 0.83 -21.19 -18.26
C CYS A 12 0.73 -21.48 -16.74
N ILE A 13 1.82 -21.37 -15.99
CA ILE A 13 1.84 -21.63 -14.54
C ILE A 13 1.60 -20.34 -13.79
N LYS A 14 0.47 -20.23 -13.08
CA LYS A 14 0.21 -19.10 -12.19
C LYS A 14 1.20 -19.16 -11.01
N PRO A 15 2.05 -18.14 -10.77
CA PRO A 15 2.86 -18.11 -9.57
C PRO A 15 1.93 -18.07 -8.35
N ILE A 16 2.24 -18.90 -7.37
CA ILE A 16 1.50 -18.95 -6.12
C ILE A 16 1.74 -17.60 -5.42
N PRO A 17 0.69 -16.83 -5.11
CA PRO A 17 0.87 -15.60 -4.35
C PRO A 17 1.44 -15.93 -2.98
N PRO A 18 2.32 -15.08 -2.42
CA PRO A 18 2.74 -15.25 -1.04
C PRO A 18 1.50 -15.28 -0.13
N PRO A 19 1.48 -16.16 0.89
CA PRO A 19 0.39 -16.20 1.85
C PRO A 19 0.26 -14.83 2.52
N PRO A 20 -0.99 -14.38 2.84
CA PRO A 20 -1.18 -13.22 3.68
C PRO A 20 -0.42 -13.38 5.01
N PRO A 21 0.09 -12.30 5.61
CA PRO A 21 0.63 -12.37 6.97
C PRO A 21 -0.46 -12.84 7.94
N GLU A 22 -0.09 -13.71 8.88
CA GLU A 22 -1.03 -14.25 9.88
C GLU A 22 -1.02 -13.45 11.18
N LYS A 23 0.09 -12.79 11.52
CA LYS A 23 0.26 -11.99 12.74
C LYS A 23 1.23 -10.82 12.54
N ARG A 24 1.15 -9.81 13.43
CA ARG A 24 2.14 -8.74 13.56
C ARG A 24 3.49 -9.33 14.02
N PRO A 25 4.63 -8.98 13.39
CA PRO A 25 5.96 -9.39 13.83
C PRO A 25 6.34 -8.72 15.15
N ILE A 26 7.37 -9.25 15.82
CA ILE A 26 7.92 -8.66 17.06
C ILE A 26 8.56 -7.30 16.77
N GLU A 27 9.27 -7.19 15.64
CA GLU A 27 9.91 -5.97 15.19
C GLU A 27 9.03 -5.30 14.13
N TYR A 28 8.62 -4.07 14.41
CA TYR A 28 7.82 -3.24 13.52
C TYR A 28 8.18 -1.77 13.70
N LEU A 29 7.70 -0.96 12.76
CA LEU A 29 7.90 0.48 12.68
C LEU A 29 6.61 1.18 13.09
N LEU A 30 6.73 2.29 13.83
CA LEU A 30 5.60 3.14 14.20
C LEU A 30 5.54 4.34 13.26
N TRP A 31 4.36 4.66 12.74
CA TRP A 31 4.17 5.81 11.85
C TRP A 31 4.56 7.12 12.53
N SER A 32 4.24 7.26 13.82
CA SER A 32 4.53 8.45 14.62
C SER A 32 6.01 8.65 14.94
N ASP A 33 6.86 7.62 14.78
CA ASP A 33 8.29 7.68 15.08
C ASP A 33 9.08 8.23 13.87
N PRO A 34 9.73 9.41 13.98
CA PRO A 34 10.58 9.93 12.91
C PRO A 34 11.69 8.96 12.46
N GLU A 35 12.25 8.17 13.39
CA GLU A 35 13.33 7.22 13.10
C GLU A 35 12.86 6.06 12.22
N ALA A 36 11.58 5.67 12.32
CA ALA A 36 10.97 4.65 11.47
C ALA A 36 11.00 4.99 9.98
N TRP A 37 11.11 6.28 9.63
CA TRP A 37 11.18 6.76 8.25
C TRP A 37 12.60 6.78 7.67
N TYR A 38 13.59 6.24 8.39
CA TYR A 38 14.95 6.11 7.88
C TYR A 38 15.03 5.30 6.58
N GLY A 39 15.75 5.82 5.57
CA GLY A 39 15.89 5.16 4.28
C GLY A 39 14.71 5.39 3.32
N THR A 40 13.80 6.32 3.64
CA THR A 40 12.85 6.88 2.68
C THR A 40 13.58 7.52 1.49
N VAL A 41 13.04 7.34 0.28
CA VAL A 41 13.64 7.85 -0.96
C VAL A 41 13.38 9.36 -1.08
N PHE A 42 14.34 10.11 -1.64
CA PHE A 42 14.15 11.54 -1.94
C PHE A 42 12.89 11.77 -2.77
N GLY A 43 12.10 12.79 -2.40
CA GLY A 43 10.84 13.14 -3.06
C GLY A 43 9.59 12.48 -2.49
N TYR A 44 9.72 11.56 -1.53
CA TYR A 44 8.59 10.98 -0.79
C TYR A 44 8.50 11.56 0.63
N GLY A 45 7.28 11.64 1.17
CA GLY A 45 7.05 11.91 2.60
C GLY A 45 7.74 10.85 3.45
N GLY A 46 8.39 11.25 4.54
CA GLY A 46 9.33 10.40 5.28
C GLY A 46 10.81 10.77 5.09
N TYR A 47 11.16 11.45 4.00
CA TYR A 47 12.56 11.75 3.68
C TYR A 47 13.25 12.60 4.77
N ASN A 48 14.50 12.24 5.08
CA ASN A 48 15.27 12.81 6.19
C ASN A 48 14.59 12.66 7.56
N LYS A 49 13.91 11.52 7.80
CA LYS A 49 13.27 11.21 9.09
C LYS A 49 12.24 12.27 9.50
N LYS A 50 11.52 12.82 8.53
CA LYS A 50 10.39 13.72 8.78
C LYS A 50 9.11 12.94 8.63
N LEU A 51 8.13 13.15 9.50
CA LEU A 51 6.82 12.54 9.33
C LEU A 51 6.18 13.02 8.01
N PRO A 52 5.52 12.13 7.25
CA PRO A 52 4.76 12.52 6.06
C PRO A 52 3.68 13.56 6.39
N GLN A 53 3.44 14.48 5.45
CA GLN A 53 2.49 15.57 5.59
C GLN A 53 1.38 15.50 4.53
N ASP A 54 0.37 16.35 4.69
CA ASP A 54 -0.72 16.45 3.72
C ASP A 54 -0.18 16.83 2.33
N GLY A 55 -0.60 16.07 1.32
CA GLY A 55 -0.17 16.21 -0.07
C GLY A 55 1.06 15.39 -0.45
N ASP A 56 1.79 14.82 0.50
CA ASP A 56 2.97 13.99 0.21
C ASP A 56 2.59 12.69 -0.52
N ASP A 57 3.48 12.25 -1.41
CA ASP A 57 3.49 10.88 -1.89
C ASP A 57 4.27 10.03 -0.88
N VAL A 58 3.67 8.94 -0.40
CA VAL A 58 4.20 8.06 0.64
C VAL A 58 4.45 6.66 0.09
N ILE A 59 5.60 6.08 0.44
CA ILE A 59 5.97 4.72 0.09
C ILE A 59 6.27 3.88 1.34
N ILE A 60 5.50 2.82 1.55
CA ILE A 60 5.81 1.77 2.50
C ILE A 60 6.66 0.73 1.77
N LYS A 61 7.97 0.76 2.02
CA LYS A 61 8.95 -0.05 1.28
C LYS A 61 8.81 -1.53 1.58
N GLN A 62 9.36 -2.37 0.70
CA GLN A 62 9.50 -3.80 0.98
C GLN A 62 10.22 -4.00 2.31
N HIS A 63 9.80 -5.03 3.05
CA HIS A 63 10.30 -5.37 4.40
C HIS A 63 9.94 -4.37 5.50
N TRP A 64 9.29 -3.24 5.20
CA TRP A 64 8.75 -2.39 6.24
C TRP A 64 7.45 -2.99 6.75
N TRP A 65 7.32 -3.02 8.07
CA TRP A 65 6.07 -3.26 8.75
C TRP A 65 5.67 -1.99 9.50
N MET A 66 4.94 -1.11 8.83
CA MET A 66 4.55 0.18 9.38
C MET A 66 3.19 0.05 10.07
N VAL A 67 3.14 0.33 11.37
CA VAL A 67 1.91 0.43 12.16
C VAL A 67 1.50 1.90 12.23
N ALA A 68 0.32 2.22 11.72
CA ALA A 68 -0.31 3.51 11.92
C ALA A 68 -0.86 3.56 13.35
N ASP A 69 -0.15 4.29 14.21
CA ASP A 69 -0.45 4.49 15.64
C ASP A 69 -0.94 5.92 15.95
N THR A 70 -1.10 6.73 14.91
CA THR A 70 -1.57 8.12 14.99
C THR A 70 -2.35 8.52 13.74
N LYS A 71 -2.98 9.69 13.77
CA LYS A 71 -3.72 10.21 12.62
C LYS A 71 -2.83 10.30 11.37
N LEU A 72 -3.31 9.73 10.29
CA LEU A 72 -2.63 9.76 9.00
C LEU A 72 -2.93 11.07 8.23
N PRO A 73 -1.96 11.61 7.48
CA PRO A 73 -2.18 12.75 6.60
C PRO A 73 -3.02 12.38 5.37
N CYS A 74 -3.59 13.39 4.71
CA CYS A 74 -4.22 13.24 3.39
C CYS A 74 -3.14 13.19 2.30
N MET A 75 -2.84 12.00 1.78
CA MET A 75 -1.71 11.77 0.87
C MET A 75 -2.05 12.06 -0.60
N GLY A 76 -1.03 12.35 -1.40
CA GLY A 76 -1.14 12.30 -2.85
C GLY A 76 -1.29 10.85 -3.31
N LYS A 77 -0.20 10.10 -3.24
CA LYS A 77 -0.15 8.65 -3.50
C LYS A 77 0.30 7.89 -2.26
N LEU A 78 -0.35 6.77 -1.97
CA LEU A 78 0.10 5.79 -0.99
C LEU A 78 0.50 4.51 -1.73
N LEU A 79 1.80 4.21 -1.77
CA LEU A 79 2.36 3.02 -2.40
C LEU A 79 2.78 2.01 -1.34
N ILE A 80 2.16 0.84 -1.30
CA ILE A 80 2.38 -0.18 -0.27
C ILE A 80 3.08 -1.39 -0.89
N TYR A 81 4.39 -1.50 -0.71
CA TYR A 81 5.18 -2.67 -1.10
C TYR A 81 5.60 -3.55 0.09
N GLY A 82 5.57 -3.00 1.31
CA GLY A 82 5.66 -3.73 2.57
C GLY A 82 4.29 -3.91 3.21
N THR A 83 4.19 -3.75 4.52
CA THR A 83 2.92 -3.83 5.26
C THR A 83 2.59 -2.48 5.90
N LEU A 84 1.38 -1.98 5.66
CA LEU A 84 0.75 -0.92 6.45
C LEU A 84 -0.36 -1.55 7.28
N GLU A 85 -0.25 -1.46 8.60
CA GLU A 85 -1.23 -1.97 9.56
C GLU A 85 -1.85 -0.81 10.32
N LEU A 86 -3.18 -0.81 10.49
CA LEU A 86 -3.86 0.18 11.33
C LEU A 86 -4.01 -0.34 12.75
N GLU A 87 -3.71 0.49 13.75
CA GLU A 87 -3.86 0.10 15.15
C GLU A 87 -5.35 -0.18 15.48
N PRO A 88 -5.74 -1.39 15.92
CA PRO A 88 -7.16 -1.81 15.94
C PRO A 88 -8.09 -0.97 16.83
N HIS A 89 -7.56 -0.20 17.77
CA HIS A 89 -8.32 0.56 18.76
C HIS A 89 -8.46 2.06 18.43
N LEU A 90 -7.90 2.51 17.31
CA LEU A 90 -7.95 3.91 16.90
C LEU A 90 -8.87 4.13 15.70
N ASP A 91 -9.45 5.32 15.59
CA ASP A 91 -10.21 5.72 14.41
C ASP A 91 -9.25 6.25 13.33
N PHE A 92 -9.48 5.85 12.07
CA PHE A 92 -8.67 6.28 10.95
C PHE A 92 -9.50 6.84 9.79
N VAL A 93 -8.98 7.92 9.21
CA VAL A 93 -9.35 8.37 7.88
C VAL A 93 -8.13 8.17 6.97
N LEU A 94 -8.14 7.09 6.19
CA LEU A 94 -7.10 6.82 5.20
C LEU A 94 -7.41 7.61 3.92
N CYS A 95 -6.91 8.84 3.88
CA CYS A 95 -7.16 9.80 2.81
C CYS A 95 -6.02 9.79 1.80
N ALA A 96 -6.31 9.52 0.52
CA ALA A 96 -5.33 9.60 -0.56
C ALA A 96 -5.98 9.83 -1.94
N LYS A 97 -5.24 10.39 -2.91
CA LYS A 97 -5.71 10.38 -4.32
C LYS A 97 -5.60 8.98 -4.91
N TYR A 98 -4.52 8.27 -4.59
CA TYR A 98 -4.27 6.91 -5.04
C TYR A 98 -3.75 6.04 -3.90
N ILE A 99 -4.26 4.81 -3.82
CA ILE A 99 -3.67 3.76 -2.97
C ILE A 99 -3.35 2.57 -3.87
N VAL A 100 -2.07 2.21 -3.91
CA VAL A 100 -1.57 1.11 -4.75
C VAL A 100 -0.86 0.12 -3.85
N ILE A 101 -1.38 -1.11 -3.78
CA ILE A 101 -0.77 -2.22 -3.07
C ILE A 101 0.05 -3.03 -4.07
N GLY A 102 1.37 -2.88 -4.02
CA GLY A 102 2.32 -3.54 -4.89
C GLY A 102 2.54 -5.02 -4.56
N GLN A 103 3.47 -5.64 -5.27
CA GLN A 103 3.83 -7.04 -5.02
C GLN A 103 4.45 -7.21 -3.63
N GLY A 104 3.89 -8.13 -2.85
CA GLY A 104 4.27 -8.33 -1.44
C GLY A 104 3.64 -7.33 -0.48
N GLY A 105 2.89 -6.35 -0.99
CA GLY A 105 2.22 -5.33 -0.22
C GLY A 105 1.01 -5.86 0.56
N ASN A 106 0.84 -5.38 1.79
CA ASN A 106 -0.32 -5.67 2.64
C ASN A 106 -0.86 -4.40 3.28
N LEU A 107 -2.17 -4.20 3.21
CA LEU A 107 -2.90 -3.25 4.04
C LEU A 107 -3.73 -4.07 5.02
N ILE A 108 -3.46 -3.92 6.32
CA ILE A 108 -4.06 -4.72 7.39
C ILE A 108 -4.95 -3.82 8.24
N ILE A 109 -6.21 -4.20 8.39
CA ILE A 109 -7.24 -3.47 9.15
C ILE A 109 -7.85 -4.47 10.14
N GLY A 110 -7.16 -4.67 11.26
CA GLY A 110 -7.49 -5.71 12.24
C GLY A 110 -7.02 -7.12 11.86
N TRP A 111 -7.02 -7.97 12.87
CA TRP A 111 -6.66 -9.39 12.82
C TRP A 111 -7.85 -10.26 13.24
N GLU A 112 -7.73 -11.56 13.03
CA GLU A 112 -8.76 -12.52 13.47
C GLU A 112 -8.86 -12.58 15.00
N ASP A 113 -7.73 -12.56 15.71
CA ASP A 113 -7.65 -12.55 17.16
C ASP A 113 -7.75 -11.14 17.77
N GLN A 114 -7.46 -10.10 16.99
CA GLN A 114 -7.58 -8.70 17.38
C GLN A 114 -8.33 -7.88 16.30
N PRO A 115 -9.67 -7.98 16.24
CA PRO A 115 -10.45 -7.30 15.22
C PRO A 115 -10.37 -5.77 15.36
N MET A 116 -10.57 -5.06 14.25
CA MET A 116 -10.68 -3.61 14.24
C MET A 116 -11.91 -3.18 15.07
N THR A 117 -11.66 -2.44 16.15
CA THR A 117 -12.70 -1.88 17.02
C THR A 117 -12.94 -0.39 16.75
N GLY A 118 -11.93 0.33 16.26
CA GLY A 118 -12.08 1.70 15.77
C GLY A 118 -12.74 1.76 14.39
N SER A 119 -13.25 2.94 14.03
CA SER A 119 -13.85 3.20 12.73
C SER A 119 -12.79 3.53 11.68
N VAL A 120 -12.89 2.92 10.50
CA VAL A 120 -11.98 3.18 9.39
C VAL A 120 -12.74 3.68 8.17
N LEU A 121 -12.42 4.89 7.74
CA LEU A 121 -12.89 5.47 6.49
C LEU A 121 -11.75 5.55 5.49
N ILE A 122 -11.86 4.83 4.38
CA ILE A 122 -10.93 4.97 3.24
C ILE A 122 -11.53 6.01 2.28
N SER A 123 -10.86 7.17 2.17
CA SER A 123 -11.31 8.30 1.37
C SER A 123 -10.41 8.51 0.15
N LEU A 124 -10.89 8.08 -1.02
CA LEU A 124 -10.21 8.30 -2.30
C LEU A 124 -10.67 9.62 -2.94
N ASN A 125 -9.80 10.64 -2.90
CA ASN A 125 -10.17 12.02 -3.25
C ASN A 125 -9.70 12.48 -4.66
N GLY A 126 -9.24 11.58 -5.54
CA GLY A 126 -8.96 11.96 -6.92
C GLY A 126 -10.23 12.39 -7.69
N ASN A 127 -10.05 13.23 -8.70
CA ASN A 127 -11.09 13.80 -9.56
C ASN A 127 -10.79 13.51 -11.04
N TRP A 128 -11.61 14.04 -11.95
CA TRP A 128 -11.45 13.83 -13.40
C TRP A 128 -10.16 14.43 -13.98
N ASP A 129 -9.58 15.43 -13.31
CA ASP A 129 -8.29 16.05 -13.66
C ASP A 129 -7.09 15.27 -13.10
N THR A 130 -7.29 14.29 -12.23
CA THR A 130 -6.16 13.59 -11.61
C THR A 130 -5.60 12.59 -12.64
N PRO A 131 -4.31 12.73 -13.05
CA PRO A 131 -3.76 11.92 -14.13
C PRO A 131 -3.80 10.43 -13.80
N ASP A 132 -4.17 9.59 -14.75
CA ASP A 132 -4.07 8.15 -14.56
C ASP A 132 -2.63 7.74 -14.23
N ILE A 133 -2.48 6.73 -13.38
CA ILE A 133 -1.15 6.17 -13.08
C ILE A 133 -0.83 5.11 -14.15
N PRO A 134 0.18 5.33 -15.02
CA PRO A 134 0.67 4.28 -15.90
C PRO A 134 1.47 3.29 -15.06
N ILE A 135 0.90 2.10 -14.89
CA ILE A 135 1.60 1.00 -14.23
C ILE A 135 2.34 0.21 -15.31
N GLN A 136 3.64 -0.02 -15.13
CA GLN A 136 4.39 -0.93 -16.00
C GLN A 136 3.76 -2.33 -15.92
N ASP A 137 3.26 -2.82 -17.06
CA ASP A 137 2.56 -4.11 -17.22
C ASP A 137 1.29 -4.28 -16.36
N GLY A 138 0.65 -3.18 -15.95
CA GLY A 138 -0.60 -3.19 -15.19
C GLY A 138 -1.74 -2.41 -15.87
N PRO A 139 -2.99 -2.64 -15.45
CA PRO A 139 -4.12 -1.82 -15.92
C PRO A 139 -3.91 -0.35 -15.53
N ILE A 140 -4.34 0.55 -16.41
CA ILE A 140 -4.37 1.99 -16.12
C ILE A 140 -5.24 2.21 -14.89
N ILE A 141 -4.68 2.82 -13.84
CA ILE A 141 -5.41 3.14 -12.60
C ILE A 141 -5.96 4.56 -12.69
N GLY A 142 -7.29 4.66 -12.65
CA GLY A 142 -8.02 5.93 -12.58
C GLY A 142 -8.03 6.55 -11.19
N SER A 143 -8.52 7.79 -11.12
CA SER A 143 -8.42 8.69 -9.96
C SER A 143 -9.16 8.28 -8.68
N LYS A 144 -9.93 7.19 -8.70
CA LYS A 144 -10.60 6.62 -7.51
C LYS A 144 -10.52 5.10 -7.52
N THR A 145 -9.31 4.56 -7.36
CA THR A 145 -9.08 3.12 -7.41
C THR A 145 -8.30 2.62 -6.20
N LEU A 146 -8.71 1.46 -5.66
CA LEU A 146 -7.85 0.61 -4.85
C LEU A 146 -7.33 -0.52 -5.75
N GLY A 147 -6.03 -0.49 -6.05
CA GLY A 147 -5.39 -1.47 -6.93
C GLY A 147 -4.46 -2.40 -6.16
N LYS A 148 -4.53 -3.71 -6.41
CA LYS A 148 -3.50 -4.68 -6.00
C LYS A 148 -2.70 -5.12 -7.23
N GLN A 149 -1.46 -4.67 -7.34
CA GLN A 149 -0.56 -5.03 -8.43
C GLN A 149 0.24 -6.28 -8.07
N ARG A 150 0.16 -7.30 -8.92
CA ARG A 150 1.08 -8.44 -8.91
C ARG A 150 2.08 -8.26 -10.04
N LYS A 151 3.35 -7.98 -9.72
CA LYS A 151 4.42 -8.00 -10.72
C LYS A 151 4.60 -9.45 -11.20
N VAL A 152 4.40 -9.68 -12.49
CA VAL A 152 4.77 -10.92 -13.17
C VAL A 152 6.05 -10.60 -13.92
N ALA A 153 7.17 -11.20 -13.51
CA ALA A 153 8.46 -11.00 -14.14
C ALA A 153 8.44 -11.55 -15.58
N LEU A 154 8.98 -10.77 -16.53
CA LEU A 154 9.19 -11.11 -17.95
C LEU A 154 10.22 -12.24 -18.11
#